data_AF-A0A7U7ES76-F1
#
_entry.id   AF-A0A7U7ES76-F1
#
_cell.length_a   1.000
_cell.length_b   1.000
_cell.length_c   1.000
_cell.angle_alpha   90.00
_cell.angle_beta   90.00
_cell.angle_gamma   90.00
#
_symmetry.space_group_name_H-M   'P 1'
#
loop_
_entity.id
_entity.type
_entity.pdbx_description
1 polymer ?
#
loop_
_entity_poly.entity_id
_entity_poly.type
_entity_poly.pdbx_seq_one_letter_code
_entity_poly.pdbx_strand_id
1 'polypeptide(L)'
;MKEQIETLSRLASLRGNKVRQMLGRVTYQRNLCQRYRNNITGLERLCGFSAPTSTPLQRHNQQQYKATLHKMIELQRRELALAEENLARIQGELMAAMRNEKVVTQVIESKMQQWQLVLARQEQKIQDGLAAQAWWRVKVG
;
A
#
# COMPACT_ATOMS: atom_id res chain seq x y z
N MET A 1 25.72 -8.14 16.75
CA MET A 1 24.37 -7.65 17.13
C MET A 1 24.07 -6.28 16.50
N LYS A 2 24.92 -5.27 16.70
CA LYS A 2 24.77 -3.94 16.07
C LYS A 2 24.63 -3.99 14.54
N GLU A 3 25.55 -4.66 13.84
CA GLU A 3 25.49 -4.83 12.37
C GLU A 3 24.24 -5.57 11.89
N GLN A 4 23.73 -6.53 12.69
CA GLN A 4 22.49 -7.26 12.38
C GLN A 4 21.26 -6.34 12.49
N ILE A 5 21.25 -5.45 13.47
CA ILE A 5 20.17 -4.47 13.63
C ILE A 5 20.23 -3.42 12.52
N GLU A 6 21.43 -2.97 12.14
CA GLU A 6 21.61 -2.04 11.02
C GLU A 6 21.15 -2.64 9.68
N THR A 7 21.51 -3.90 9.40
CA THR A 7 21.05 -4.61 8.19
C THR A 7 19.54 -4.81 8.17
N LEU A 8 18.93 -5.20 9.29
CA LEU A 8 17.48 -5.30 9.41
C LEU A 8 16.80 -3.93 9.23
N SER A 9 17.39 -2.86 9.76
CA SER A 9 16.85 -1.50 9.61
C SER A 9 16.87 -1.03 8.16
N ARG A 10 17.94 -1.35 7.40
CA ARG A 10 17.99 -1.11 5.94
C ARG A 10 16.90 -1.91 5.21
N LEU A 11 16.70 -3.17 5.59
CA LEU A 11 15.64 -4.00 5.02
C LEU A 11 14.23 -3.44 5.31
N ALA A 12 13.99 -2.96 6.52
CA ALA A 12 12.73 -2.30 6.89
C ALA A 12 12.47 -1.07 6.02
N SER A 13 13.48 -0.22 5.83
CA SER A 13 13.39 0.95 4.95
C SER A 13 13.04 0.58 3.50
N LEU A 14 13.66 -0.47 2.96
CA LEU A 14 13.35 -0.97 1.62
C LEU A 14 11.90 -1.49 1.51
N ARG A 15 11.43 -2.24 2.52
CA ARG A 15 10.06 -2.75 2.54
C ARG A 15 9.02 -1.64 2.72
N GLY A 16 9.29 -0.64 3.56
CA GLY A 16 8.43 0.53 3.71
C GLY A 16 8.36 1.39 2.44
N ASN A 17 9.48 1.55 1.72
CA ASN A 17 9.48 2.17 0.39
C ASN A 17 8.59 1.40 -0.59
N LYS A 18 8.68 0.07 -0.60
CA LYS A 18 7.83 -0.77 -1.45
C LYS A 18 6.35 -0.56 -1.13
N VAL A 19 5.96 -0.57 0.14
CA VAL A 19 4.56 -0.34 0.57
C VAL A 19 4.06 1.04 0.10
N ARG A 20 4.85 2.11 0.27
CA ARG A 20 4.49 3.44 -0.25
C ARG A 20 4.28 3.47 -1.75
N GLN A 21 5.17 2.84 -2.51
CA GLN A 21 5.02 2.73 -3.96
C GLN A 21 3.73 1.97 -4.33
N MET A 22 3.42 0.89 -3.62
CA MET A 22 2.22 0.09 -3.85
C MET A 22 0.94 0.86 -3.53
N LEU A 23 0.93 1.64 -2.44
CA LEU A 23 -0.17 2.54 -2.11
C LEU A 23 -0.42 3.55 -3.23
N GLY A 24 0.62 4.16 -3.79
CA GLY A 24 0.50 5.06 -4.94
C GLY A 24 -0.17 4.39 -6.15
N ARG A 25 0.23 3.15 -6.47
CA ARG A 25 -0.39 2.36 -7.55
C ARG A 25 -1.87 2.05 -7.28
N VAL A 26 -2.21 1.66 -6.05
CA VAL A 26 -3.60 1.39 -5.65
C VAL A 26 -4.46 2.65 -5.78
N THR A 27 -3.96 3.80 -5.29
CA THR A 27 -4.67 5.08 -5.40
C THR A 27 -4.91 5.48 -6.83
N TYR A 28 -3.88 5.39 -7.69
CA TYR A 28 -4.01 5.65 -9.12
C TYR A 28 -5.10 4.78 -9.76
N GLN A 29 -5.07 3.47 -9.50
CA GLN A 29 -6.03 2.54 -10.09
C GLN A 29 -7.46 2.76 -9.58
N ARG A 30 -7.64 3.12 -8.30
CA ARG A 30 -8.95 3.51 -7.75
C ARG A 30 -9.51 4.74 -8.47
N ASN A 31 -8.68 5.75 -8.69
CA ASN A 31 -9.06 6.95 -9.42
C ASN A 31 -9.44 6.62 -10.87
N LEU A 32 -8.72 5.71 -11.52
CA LEU A 32 -9.06 5.23 -12.86
C LEU A 32 -10.44 4.55 -12.90
N CYS A 33 -10.72 3.63 -11.96
CA CYS A 33 -12.04 3.01 -11.85
C CYS A 33 -13.14 4.06 -11.65
N GLN A 34 -12.89 5.06 -10.80
CA GLN A 34 -13.87 6.13 -10.57
C GLN A 34 -14.11 6.98 -11.83
N ARG A 35 -13.07 7.26 -12.61
CA ARG A 35 -13.21 7.96 -13.90
C ARG A 35 -14.09 7.20 -14.86
N TYR A 36 -13.91 5.88 -15.00
CA TYR A 36 -14.77 5.06 -15.86
C TYR A 36 -16.24 5.07 -15.39
N ARG A 37 -16.50 4.95 -14.08
CA ARG A 37 -17.87 5.07 -13.54
C ARG A 37 -18.50 6.43 -13.82
N ASN A 38 -17.72 7.50 -13.68
CA ASN A 38 -18.18 8.86 -13.97
C ASN A 38 -18.49 9.01 -15.48
N ASN A 39 -17.64 8.47 -16.36
CA ASN A 39 -17.84 8.49 -17.79
C ASN A 39 -19.11 7.73 -18.19
N ILE A 40 -19.30 6.52 -17.67
CA ILE A 40 -20.52 5.72 -17.89
C ILE A 40 -21.76 6.54 -17.49
N THR A 41 -21.76 7.10 -16.29
CA THR A 41 -22.87 7.93 -15.79
C THR A 41 -23.13 9.13 -16.71
N GLY A 42 -22.07 9.81 -17.18
CA GLY A 42 -22.18 10.93 -18.11
C GLY A 42 -22.76 10.53 -19.46
N LEU A 43 -22.28 9.43 -20.03
CA LEU A 43 -22.76 8.90 -21.31
C LEU A 43 -24.21 8.42 -21.23
N GLU A 44 -24.60 7.77 -20.12
CA GLU A 44 -25.99 7.33 -19.88
C GLU A 44 -26.94 8.54 -19.80
N ARG A 45 -26.52 9.65 -19.16
CA ARG A 45 -27.29 10.91 -19.16
C ARG A 45 -27.45 11.48 -20.56
N LEU A 46 -26.39 11.46 -21.38
CA LEU A 46 -26.44 11.90 -22.77
C LEU A 46 -27.35 11.02 -23.63
N CYS A 47 -27.38 9.70 -23.41
CA CYS A 47 -28.32 8.79 -24.06
C CYS A 47 -29.78 9.11 -23.74
N GLY A 48 -30.06 9.53 -22.50
CA GLY A 48 -31.39 9.93 -22.05
C GLY A 48 -31.91 11.22 -22.70
N PHE A 49 -31.02 12.04 -23.27
CA PHE A 49 -31.42 13.26 -23.97
C PHE A 49 -32.10 12.95 -25.31
N SER A 50 -33.22 13.61 -25.56
CA SER A 50 -33.93 13.55 -26.83
C SER A 50 -34.38 14.94 -27.22
N ALA A 51 -33.97 15.40 -28.41
CA ALA A 51 -34.48 16.63 -28.99
C ALA A 51 -35.70 16.33 -29.87
N PRO A 52 -36.68 17.25 -29.98
CA PRO A 52 -37.73 17.15 -30.99
C PRO A 52 -37.11 17.08 -32.39
N THR A 53 -37.58 16.15 -33.22
CA THR A 53 -37.14 15.99 -34.61
C THR A 53 -38.31 16.25 -35.56
N SER A 54 -38.16 17.17 -36.50
CA SER A 54 -39.16 17.49 -37.53
C SER A 54 -38.86 16.87 -38.89
N THR A 55 -37.63 16.38 -39.12
CA THR A 55 -37.22 15.81 -40.41
C THR A 55 -36.70 14.37 -40.29
N PRO A 56 -36.78 13.56 -41.37
CA PRO A 56 -36.17 12.23 -41.41
C PRO A 56 -34.66 12.25 -41.15
N LEU A 57 -33.95 13.28 -41.64
CA LEU A 57 -32.51 13.45 -41.44
C LEU A 57 -32.19 13.66 -39.95
N GLN A 58 -32.96 14.49 -39.24
CA GLN A 58 -32.78 14.70 -37.80
C GLN A 58 -33.01 13.42 -37.00
N ARG A 59 -34.04 12.62 -37.35
CA ARG A 59 -34.26 11.30 -36.73
C ARG A 59 -33.09 10.35 -36.96
N HIS A 60 -32.58 10.29 -38.20
CA HIS A 60 -31.43 9.47 -38.55
C HIS A 60 -30.18 9.87 -37.73
N ASN A 61 -29.88 11.17 -37.66
CA ASN A 61 -28.75 11.68 -36.89
C ASN A 61 -28.88 11.35 -35.40
N GLN A 62 -30.08 11.52 -34.83
CA GLN A 62 -30.34 11.20 -33.43
C GLN A 62 -30.15 9.70 -33.15
N GLN A 63 -30.60 8.83 -34.06
CA GLN A 63 -30.40 7.39 -33.96
C GLN A 63 -28.91 7.02 -34.04
N GLN A 64 -28.15 7.58 -34.99
CA GLN A 64 -26.71 7.34 -35.11
C GLN A 64 -25.93 7.83 -33.88
N TYR A 65 -26.30 9.00 -33.35
CA TYR A 65 -25.72 9.55 -32.13
C TYR A 65 -25.93 8.60 -30.95
N LYS A 66 -27.17 8.15 -30.72
CA LYS A 66 -27.48 7.18 -29.66
C LYS A 66 -26.76 5.85 -29.87
N ALA A 67 -26.69 5.34 -31.09
CA ALA A 67 -25.95 4.11 -31.39
C ALA A 67 -24.45 4.25 -31.04
N THR A 68 -23.86 5.42 -31.30
CA THR A 68 -22.47 5.72 -30.94
C THR A 68 -22.28 5.77 -29.43
N LEU A 69 -23.17 6.47 -28.71
CA LEU A 69 -23.10 6.54 -27.25
C LEU A 69 -23.22 5.16 -26.59
N HIS A 70 -24.13 4.29 -27.06
CA HIS A 70 -24.22 2.92 -26.54
C HIS A 70 -22.93 2.14 -26.72
N LYS A 71 -22.27 2.24 -27.89
CA LYS A 71 -20.96 1.61 -28.11
C LYS A 71 -19.89 2.14 -27.15
N MET A 72 -19.89 3.46 -26.90
CA MET A 72 -18.96 4.07 -25.94
C MET A 72 -19.22 3.59 -24.50
N ILE A 73 -20.49 3.50 -24.07
CA ILE A 73 -20.85 2.95 -22.75
C ILE A 73 -20.34 1.53 -22.59
N GLU A 74 -20.57 0.68 -23.60
CA GLU A 74 -20.11 -0.71 -23.55
C GLU A 74 -18.58 -0.82 -23.51
N LEU A 75 -17.87 0.05 -24.23
CA LEU A 75 -16.41 0.14 -24.10
C LEU A 75 -15.99 0.54 -22.68
N GLN A 76 -16.58 1.60 -22.12
CA GLN A 76 -16.25 2.06 -20.76
C GLN A 76 -16.56 0.99 -19.69
N ARG A 77 -17.62 0.19 -19.87
CA ARG A 77 -17.96 -0.93 -18.97
C ARG A 77 -16.90 -2.03 -19.02
N ARG A 78 -16.42 -2.39 -20.20
CA ARG A 78 -15.33 -3.38 -20.37
C ARG A 78 -14.02 -2.87 -19.76
N GLU A 79 -13.69 -1.61 -20.01
CA GLU A 79 -12.50 -0.98 -19.42
C GLU A 79 -12.57 -0.91 -17.90
N LEU A 80 -13.75 -0.59 -17.35
CA LEU A 80 -13.98 -0.60 -15.90
C LEU A 80 -13.77 -2.00 -15.31
N ALA A 81 -14.33 -3.04 -15.93
CA ALA A 81 -14.18 -4.41 -15.44
C ALA A 81 -12.70 -4.83 -15.37
N LEU A 82 -11.93 -4.56 -16.42
CA LEU A 82 -10.48 -4.81 -16.44
C LEU A 82 -9.74 -3.98 -15.39
N ALA A 83 -10.14 -2.72 -15.21
CA ALA A 83 -9.52 -1.84 -14.23
C ALA A 83 -9.80 -2.29 -12.78
N GLU A 84 -10.99 -2.81 -12.50
CA GLU A 84 -11.41 -3.35 -11.21
C GLU A 84 -10.70 -4.67 -10.89
N GLU A 85 -10.54 -5.56 -11.86
CA GLU A 85 -9.75 -6.79 -11.72
C GLU A 85 -8.29 -6.44 -11.38
N ASN A 86 -7.69 -5.51 -12.12
CA ASN A 86 -6.34 -5.05 -11.85
C ASN A 86 -6.24 -4.40 -10.47
N LEU A 87 -7.25 -3.64 -10.03
CA LEU A 87 -7.32 -3.05 -8.69
C LEU A 87 -7.29 -4.13 -7.60
N ALA A 88 -8.11 -5.17 -7.73
CA ALA A 88 -8.16 -6.27 -6.78
C ALA A 88 -6.79 -6.98 -6.69
N ARG A 89 -6.16 -7.24 -7.83
CA ARG A 89 -4.83 -7.84 -7.91
C ARG A 89 -3.77 -7.01 -7.18
N ILE A 90 -3.68 -5.70 -7.46
CA ILE A 90 -2.66 -4.84 -6.81
C ILE A 90 -2.97 -4.57 -5.33
N GLN A 91 -4.23 -4.65 -4.90
CA GLN A 91 -4.58 -4.63 -3.48
C GLN A 91 -4.07 -5.89 -2.76
N GLY A 92 -4.18 -7.05 -3.39
CA GLY A 92 -3.58 -8.30 -2.89
C GLY A 92 -2.05 -8.18 -2.73
N GLU A 93 -1.37 -7.63 -3.74
CA GLU A 93 0.07 -7.36 -3.68
C GLU A 93 0.43 -6.39 -2.54
N LEU A 94 -0.36 -5.32 -2.34
CA LEU A 94 -0.15 -4.35 -1.27
C LEU A 94 -0.28 -5.03 0.10
N MET A 95 -1.30 -5.85 0.30
CA MET A 95 -1.49 -6.58 1.56
C MET A 95 -0.32 -7.53 1.84
N ALA A 96 0.21 -8.20 0.82
CA ALA A 96 1.41 -9.02 0.97
C ALA A 96 2.64 -8.19 1.34
N ALA A 97 2.83 -7.03 0.71
CA ALA A 97 3.94 -6.13 1.02
C ALA A 97 3.84 -5.58 2.45
N MET A 98 2.65 -5.19 2.91
CA MET A 98 2.41 -4.71 4.27
C MET A 98 2.67 -5.79 5.32
N ARG A 99 2.25 -7.03 5.07
CA ARG A 99 2.59 -8.17 5.95
C ARG A 99 4.10 -8.36 6.04
N ASN A 100 4.79 -8.32 4.91
CA ASN A 100 6.24 -8.47 4.86
C ASN A 100 6.98 -7.33 5.58
N GLU A 101 6.49 -6.10 5.48
CA GLU A 101 7.01 -4.96 6.24
C GLU A 101 6.84 -5.21 7.74
N LYS A 102 5.63 -5.58 8.18
CA LYS A 102 5.33 -5.81 9.60
C LYS A 102 6.18 -6.90 10.23
N VAL A 103 6.44 -8.00 9.51
CA VAL A 103 7.31 -9.07 9.98
C VAL A 103 8.73 -8.55 10.26
N VAL A 104 9.29 -7.69 9.42
CA VAL A 104 10.64 -7.14 9.67
C VAL A 104 10.65 -6.24 10.89
N THR A 105 9.63 -5.40 11.05
CA THR A 105 9.51 -4.56 12.24
C THR A 105 9.52 -5.40 13.52
N GLN A 106 8.74 -6.49 13.56
CA GLN A 106 8.70 -7.40 14.71
C GLN A 106 10.04 -8.10 14.96
N VAL A 107 10.74 -8.51 13.90
CA VAL A 107 12.08 -9.12 14.03
C VAL A 107 13.10 -8.12 14.58
N ILE A 108 13.06 -6.86 14.13
CA ILE A 108 13.91 -5.79 14.67
C ILE A 108 13.64 -5.58 16.16
N GLU A 109 12.36 -5.45 16.55
CA GLU A 109 11.97 -5.28 17.96
C GLU A 109 12.50 -6.43 18.83
N SER A 110 12.32 -7.67 18.40
CA SER A 110 12.82 -8.86 19.10
C SER A 110 14.36 -8.83 19.23
N LYS A 111 15.08 -8.48 18.16
CA LYS A 111 16.54 -8.39 18.19
C LYS A 111 17.05 -7.26 19.08
N MET A 112 16.34 -6.14 19.12
CA MET A 112 16.66 -5.01 20.00
C MET A 112 16.53 -5.41 21.47
N GLN A 113 15.45 -6.10 21.84
CA GLN A 113 15.23 -6.63 23.20
C GLN A 113 16.33 -7.64 23.59
N GLN A 114 16.67 -8.57 22.69
CA GLN A 114 17.77 -9.51 22.91
C GLN A 114 19.10 -8.79 23.17
N TRP A 115 19.38 -7.74 22.40
CA TRP A 115 20.60 -6.97 22.57
C TRP A 115 20.65 -6.23 23.91
N GLN A 116 19.53 -5.60 24.31
CA GLN A 116 19.42 -4.92 25.60
C GLN A 116 19.67 -5.87 26.78
N LEU A 117 19.14 -7.09 26.71
CA LEU A 117 19.39 -8.12 27.74
C LEU A 117 20.86 -8.51 27.82
N VAL A 118 21.55 -8.62 26.68
CA VAL A 118 22.99 -8.92 26.65
C VAL A 118 23.79 -7.77 27.27
N LEU A 119 23.46 -6.52 26.92
CA LEU A 119 24.11 -5.34 27.47
C LEU A 119 23.90 -5.24 28.99
N ALA A 120 22.67 -5.42 29.47
CA ALA A 120 22.36 -5.40 30.90
C ALA A 120 23.14 -6.46 31.69
N ARG A 121 23.27 -7.68 31.14
CA ARG A 121 24.08 -8.74 31.77
C ARG A 121 25.58 -8.42 31.79
N GLN A 122 26.10 -7.76 30.76
CA GLN A 122 27.50 -7.34 30.73
C GLN A 122 27.76 -6.24 31.76
N GLU A 123 26.87 -5.26 31.83
CA GLU A 123 26.94 -4.17 32.82
C GLU A 123 26.88 -4.72 34.25
N GLN A 124 25.94 -5.62 34.54
CA GLN A 124 25.83 -6.25 35.85
C GLN A 124 27.12 -6.99 36.26
N LYS A 125 27.72 -7.75 35.34
CA LYS A 125 29.00 -8.44 35.62
C LYS A 125 30.13 -7.47 35.98
N ILE A 126 30.19 -6.32 35.30
CA ILE A 126 31.19 -5.28 35.59
C ILE A 126 30.95 -4.71 36.99
N GLN A 127 29.70 -4.37 37.32
CA GLN A 127 29.31 -3.85 38.62
C GLN A 127 29.59 -4.84 39.75
N ASP A 128 29.23 -6.11 39.58
CA ASP A 128 29.50 -7.18 40.56
C ASP A 128 31.02 -7.36 40.79
N GLY A 129 31.82 -7.29 39.71
CA GLY A 129 33.27 -7.34 39.80
C GLY A 129 33.88 -6.17 40.58
N LEU A 130 33.39 -4.95 40.33
CA LEU A 130 33.81 -3.76 41.07
C LEU A 130 33.41 -3.83 42.55
N ALA A 131 32.18 -4.26 42.84
CA ALA A 131 31.68 -4.43 44.21
C ALA A 131 32.51 -5.47 44.98
N ALA A 132 32.84 -6.61 44.37
CA ALA A 132 33.69 -7.63 44.98
C ALA A 132 35.09 -7.08 45.30
N GLN A 133 35.71 -6.33 44.38
CA GLN A 133 37.02 -5.71 44.62
C GLN A 133 36.99 -4.65 45.72
N ALA A 134 35.92 -3.84 45.79
CA ALA A 134 35.73 -2.87 46.85
C ALA A 134 35.58 -3.57 48.21
N TRP A 135 34.75 -4.63 48.27
CA TRP A 135 34.58 -5.44 49.47
C TRP A 135 35.89 -6.07 49.96
N TRP A 136 36.68 -6.66 49.05
CA TRP A 136 37.99 -7.21 49.40
C TRP A 136 38.95 -6.15 49.96
N ARG A 137 38.95 -4.94 49.39
CA ARG A 137 39.77 -3.83 49.88
C ARG A 137 39.38 -3.37 51.28
N VAL A 138 38.09 -3.37 51.61
CA VAL A 138 37.60 -3.05 52.97
C VAL A 138 37.91 -4.15 53.98
N LYS A 139 38.03 -5.41 53.55
CA LYS A 139 38.22 -6.55 54.46
C LYS A 139 39.69 -6.89 54.75
N VAL A 140 40.61 -6.49 53.86
CA VAL A 140 42.06 -6.80 53.94
C VAL A 140 42.88 -5.58 54.37
N GLY A 141 42.28 -4.38 54.37
CA GLY A 141 42.83 -3.18 55.03
C GLY A 141 42.28 -3.03 56.44
#